data_AF-A0A2H3DPS3-F1
#
_entry.id   AF-A0A2H3DPS3-F1
#
_cell.length_a   1.000
_cell.length_b   1.000
_cell.length_c   1.000
_cell.angle_alpha   90.00
_cell.angle_beta   90.00
_cell.angle_gamma   90.00
#
_symmetry.space_group_name_H-M   'P 1'
#
loop_
_entity.id
_entity.type
_entity.pdbx_description
1 polymer ?
#
loop_
_entity_poly.entity_id
_entity_poly.type
_entity_poly.pdbx_seq_one_letter_code
_entity_poly.pdbx_strand_id
1 'polypeptide(L)'
;MLPSISSSSDGFCVEMMTILRQIQHHVNLRFPITTLAFRLDLLSIDAISGFTSSHQYEDLKYHGFLSAKSLLRVFSTQHCFENRYVLLSLLLVPCLLLFVTTSSASKRAYRRKENSHLQALSTVVIPTRNHSQSIKYKVNWKDRRMELSLSALVEKVKAGAIELRNPREDLSDMFRERLKVHGWRIGLDIEPVWSTRTMAWLLKGHFLCSVKGPPPLLLSENPSTLHLDVIPHSQTEASFASFIKSLTTGSTATIEFTTMSPQIAWMSKEFILCSLPLRTSTPLLVSLTGILSMCAPARIKSVVNISEKYANALNKEAEILVEDSTKRVAFIDQYGLEIWRERRFLMYWEAGLLDAGHVTRWMVELQQ
;
A
#
# COMPACT_ATOMS: atom_id res chain seq x y z
N MET A 1 39.17 -18.46 -22.81
CA MET A 1 38.70 -18.84 -21.46
C MET A 1 37.74 -17.75 -20.99
N LEU A 2 36.44 -18.02 -21.05
CA LEU A 2 35.40 -17.11 -20.56
C LEU A 2 35.19 -17.38 -19.06
N PRO A 3 35.08 -16.35 -18.20
CA PRO A 3 34.79 -16.57 -16.78
C PRO A 3 33.31 -16.91 -16.62
N SER A 4 33.04 -17.98 -15.88
CA SER A 4 31.70 -18.38 -15.46
C SER A 4 31.12 -17.31 -14.52
N ILE A 5 30.10 -16.61 -14.98
CA ILE A 5 29.31 -15.68 -14.14
C ILE A 5 28.44 -16.55 -13.22
N SER A 6 28.81 -16.64 -11.95
CA SER A 6 27.97 -17.22 -10.91
C SER A 6 26.74 -16.33 -10.70
N SER A 7 25.54 -16.88 -10.91
CA SER A 7 24.27 -16.19 -10.73
C SER A 7 24.04 -15.84 -9.25
N SER A 8 23.93 -14.55 -8.92
CA SER A 8 23.70 -14.00 -7.57
C SER A 8 22.26 -14.14 -7.06
N SER A 9 21.52 -15.16 -7.53
CA SER A 9 20.13 -15.43 -7.15
C SER A 9 19.98 -15.84 -5.68
N ASP A 10 21.03 -16.39 -5.05
CA ASP A 10 20.96 -16.94 -3.70
C ASP A 10 20.95 -15.87 -2.59
N GLY A 11 21.49 -14.68 -2.85
CA GLY A 11 21.52 -13.58 -1.86
C GLY A 11 20.12 -13.03 -1.56
N PHE A 12 19.26 -12.95 -2.58
CA PHE A 12 17.92 -12.36 -2.47
C PHE A 12 16.95 -13.25 -1.66
N CYS A 13 17.03 -14.57 -1.82
CA CYS A 13 16.27 -15.51 -0.99
C CYS A 13 16.63 -15.40 0.50
N VAL A 14 17.89 -15.13 0.82
CA VAL A 14 18.35 -14.97 2.21
C VAL A 14 17.83 -13.68 2.82
N GLU A 15 17.84 -12.58 2.08
CA GLU A 15 17.30 -11.29 2.54
C GLU A 15 15.78 -11.34 2.70
N MET A 16 15.05 -11.93 1.75
CA MET A 16 13.60 -12.16 1.87
C MET A 16 13.26 -13.08 3.05
N MET A 17 14.00 -14.15 3.26
CA MET A 17 13.81 -15.02 4.44
C MET A 17 14.16 -14.32 5.74
N THR A 18 15.08 -13.36 5.72
CA THR A 18 15.42 -12.52 6.87
C THR A 18 14.29 -11.53 7.16
N ILE A 19 13.73 -10.88 6.13
CA ILE A 19 12.56 -10.01 6.24
C ILE A 19 11.35 -10.82 6.71
N LEU A 20 11.07 -11.99 6.13
CA LEU A 20 9.98 -12.87 6.56
C LEU A 20 10.18 -13.37 8.00
N ARG A 21 11.42 -13.66 8.42
CA ARG A 21 11.74 -14.00 9.82
C ARG A 21 11.59 -12.80 10.75
N GLN A 22 11.97 -11.59 10.34
CA GLN A 22 11.77 -10.36 11.12
C GLN A 22 10.29 -10.00 11.23
N ILE A 23 9.52 -10.15 10.15
CA ILE A 23 8.06 -10.00 10.13
C ILE A 23 7.44 -11.06 11.04
N GLN A 24 7.84 -12.32 10.91
CA GLN A 24 7.36 -13.41 11.77
C GLN A 24 7.69 -13.13 13.24
N HIS A 25 8.89 -12.66 13.55
CA HIS A 25 9.32 -12.33 14.90
C HIS A 25 8.55 -11.14 15.47
N HIS A 26 8.35 -10.06 14.69
CA HIS A 26 7.58 -8.90 15.13
C HIS A 26 6.08 -9.17 15.28
N VAL A 27 5.50 -9.97 14.37
CA VAL A 27 4.12 -10.43 14.48
C VAL A 27 3.96 -11.32 15.71
N ASN A 28 4.90 -12.22 15.98
CA ASN A 28 4.87 -13.09 17.17
C ASN A 28 4.99 -12.30 18.49
N LEU A 29 5.76 -11.21 18.51
CA LEU A 29 5.90 -10.36 19.70
C LEU A 29 4.68 -9.47 19.95
N ARG A 30 4.05 -8.97 18.88
CA ARG A 30 3.02 -7.92 19.00
C ARG A 30 1.60 -8.47 18.98
N PHE A 31 1.40 -9.63 18.36
CA PHE A 31 0.09 -10.25 18.17
C PHE A 31 0.21 -11.78 18.12
N PRO A 32 0.40 -12.46 19.27
CA PRO A 32 0.59 -13.92 19.31
C PRO A 32 -0.59 -14.73 18.74
N ILE A 33 -1.74 -14.09 18.54
CA ILE A 33 -2.99 -14.71 18.06
C ILE A 33 -3.26 -14.44 16.56
N THR A 34 -2.67 -13.40 15.93
CA THR A 34 -2.97 -13.05 14.52
C THR A 34 -2.11 -13.78 13.49
N THR A 35 -1.04 -14.46 13.90
CA THR A 35 -0.16 -15.24 13.02
C THR A 35 -0.87 -16.47 12.40
N LEU A 36 -2.01 -16.88 12.95
CA LEU A 36 -2.88 -17.93 12.40
C LEU A 36 -3.74 -17.44 11.22
N ALA A 37 -4.34 -16.26 11.31
CA ALA A 37 -5.19 -15.69 10.25
C ALA A 37 -4.37 -15.36 8.99
N PHE A 38 -3.15 -14.86 9.18
CA PHE A 38 -2.25 -14.53 8.07
C PHE A 38 -1.74 -15.77 7.31
N ARG A 39 -1.57 -16.90 8.01
CA ARG A 39 -1.17 -18.17 7.38
C ARG A 39 -2.32 -18.84 6.62
N LEU A 40 -3.57 -18.63 7.03
CA LEU A 40 -4.74 -19.19 6.36
C LEU A 40 -5.08 -18.48 5.05
N ASP A 41 -4.95 -17.16 4.98
CA ASP A 41 -5.20 -16.40 3.74
C ASP A 41 -4.19 -16.76 2.64
N LEU A 42 -2.91 -16.97 3.00
CA LEU A 42 -1.88 -17.39 2.05
C LEU A 42 -2.13 -18.81 1.49
N LEU A 43 -2.55 -19.76 2.35
CA LEU A 43 -2.84 -21.14 1.92
C LEU A 43 -4.14 -21.25 1.10
N SER A 44 -5.12 -20.37 1.34
CA SER A 44 -6.36 -20.33 0.56
C SER A 44 -6.14 -19.83 -0.87
N ILE A 45 -5.17 -18.94 -1.08
CA ILE A 45 -4.87 -18.39 -2.42
C ILE A 45 -4.16 -19.45 -3.29
N ASP A 46 -3.26 -20.24 -2.71
CA ASP A 46 -2.60 -21.34 -3.42
C ASP A 46 -3.58 -22.46 -3.79
N ALA A 47 -4.51 -22.80 -2.88
CA ALA A 47 -5.53 -23.83 -3.14
C ALA A 47 -6.52 -23.44 -4.26
N ILE A 48 -6.85 -22.15 -4.40
CA ILE A 48 -7.80 -21.67 -5.42
C ILE A 48 -7.15 -21.61 -6.82
N SER A 49 -5.84 -21.32 -6.89
CA SER A 49 -5.10 -21.33 -8.16
C SER A 49 -4.90 -22.74 -8.76
N GLY A 50 -4.96 -23.79 -7.94
CA GLY A 50 -4.83 -25.19 -8.36
C GLY A 50 -6.11 -25.84 -8.89
N PHE A 51 -7.28 -25.22 -8.70
CA PHE A 51 -8.58 -25.84 -9.04
C PHE A 51 -9.22 -25.33 -10.35
N THR A 52 -8.65 -24.32 -11.01
CA THR A 52 -9.15 -23.81 -12.30
C THR A 52 -8.24 -24.23 -13.46
N SER A 53 -8.05 -25.54 -13.63
CA SER A 53 -7.44 -26.12 -14.84
C SER A 53 -7.70 -27.63 -14.87
N SER A 54 -8.96 -28.01 -15.06
CA SER A 54 -9.36 -29.41 -15.29
C SER A 54 -10.11 -29.49 -16.61
N HIS A 55 -9.38 -29.70 -17.70
CA HIS A 55 -9.77 -30.63 -18.78
C HIS A 55 -8.63 -30.70 -19.80
N GLN A 56 -7.67 -31.58 -19.53
CA GLN A 56 -6.91 -32.36 -20.51
C GLN A 56 -5.73 -33.00 -19.79
N TYR A 57 -5.85 -34.29 -19.45
CA TYR A 57 -4.73 -35.23 -19.37
C TYR A 57 -5.35 -36.63 -19.28
N GLU A 58 -5.69 -37.19 -20.44
CA GLU A 58 -5.59 -38.64 -20.62
C GLU A 58 -4.17 -38.94 -21.12
N ASP A 59 -3.65 -40.06 -20.65
CA ASP A 59 -2.42 -40.74 -21.08
C ASP A 59 -1.07 -40.12 -20.71
N LEU A 60 -0.67 -40.37 -19.46
CA LEU A 60 0.73 -40.61 -19.11
C LEU A 60 0.84 -41.86 -18.24
N LYS A 61 1.17 -42.99 -18.87
CA LYS A 61 1.60 -44.23 -18.23
C LYS A 61 2.88 -43.99 -17.43
N TYR A 62 2.76 -43.81 -16.11
CA TYR A 62 3.88 -43.90 -15.19
C TYR A 62 4.13 -45.37 -14.81
N HIS A 63 5.05 -46.02 -15.53
CA HIS A 63 5.69 -47.24 -15.05
C HIS A 63 6.88 -46.86 -14.15
N GLY A 64 6.79 -47.28 -12.88
CA GLY A 64 7.91 -47.63 -12.02
C GLY A 64 8.86 -46.50 -11.60
N PHE A 65 8.68 -46.00 -10.37
CA PHE A 65 9.75 -45.90 -9.35
C PHE A 65 9.22 -45.15 -8.11
N LEU A 66 8.37 -45.79 -7.29
CA LEU A 66 8.20 -45.35 -5.90
C LEU A 66 8.03 -46.59 -5.00
N SER A 67 9.03 -46.81 -4.15
CA SER A 67 9.01 -47.83 -3.11
C SER A 67 7.86 -47.59 -2.13
N ALA A 68 7.23 -48.66 -1.65
CA ALA A 68 6.12 -48.61 -0.69
C ALA A 68 6.46 -47.85 0.62
N LYS A 69 7.74 -47.60 0.91
CA LYS A 69 8.19 -46.80 2.06
C LYS A 69 8.05 -45.27 1.86
N SER A 70 7.89 -44.78 0.62
CA SER A 70 7.70 -43.34 0.34
C SER A 70 6.25 -42.88 0.50
N LEU A 71 5.26 -43.75 0.23
CA LEU A 71 3.84 -43.40 0.36
C LEU A 71 3.44 -43.17 1.83
N LEU A 72 3.97 -43.97 2.77
CA LEU A 72 3.72 -43.77 4.21
C LEU A 72 4.24 -42.43 4.75
N ARG A 73 5.24 -41.82 4.11
CA ARG A 73 5.78 -40.50 4.53
C ARG A 73 4.96 -39.33 3.97
N VAL A 74 4.26 -39.54 2.86
CA VAL A 74 3.29 -38.58 2.30
C VAL A 74 1.94 -38.66 3.06
N PHE A 75 1.50 -39.85 3.45
CA PHE A 75 0.26 -40.00 4.23
C PHE A 75 0.39 -39.57 5.71
N SER A 76 1.58 -39.66 6.34
CA SER A 76 1.74 -39.18 7.73
C SER A 76 1.82 -37.65 7.84
N THR A 77 2.21 -36.96 6.77
CA THR A 77 2.20 -35.49 6.73
C THR A 77 0.80 -34.94 6.46
N GLN A 78 -0.03 -35.66 5.69
CA GLN A 78 -1.41 -35.24 5.38
C GLN A 78 -2.36 -35.32 6.58
N HIS A 79 -2.22 -36.32 7.45
CA HIS A 79 -3.02 -36.42 8.69
C HIS A 79 -2.66 -35.38 9.77
N CYS A 80 -1.47 -34.77 9.68
CA CYS A 80 -1.11 -33.63 10.54
C CYS A 80 -1.74 -32.30 10.07
N PHE A 81 -2.20 -32.19 8.82
CA PHE A 81 -2.83 -30.97 8.32
C PHE A 81 -4.32 -30.89 8.67
N GLU A 82 -5.08 -31.98 8.58
CA GLU A 82 -6.52 -31.96 8.87
C GLU A 82 -6.85 -31.59 10.32
N ASN A 83 -6.07 -32.09 11.29
CA ASN A 83 -6.27 -31.76 12.70
C ASN A 83 -5.93 -30.29 13.03
N ARG A 84 -5.09 -29.61 12.24
CA ARG A 84 -4.77 -28.19 12.47
C ARG A 84 -5.91 -27.28 12.07
N TYR A 85 -6.65 -27.59 11.00
CA TYR A 85 -7.81 -26.80 10.57
C TYR A 85 -9.00 -26.92 11.52
N VAL A 86 -9.21 -28.10 12.12
CA VAL A 86 -10.25 -28.31 13.15
C VAL A 86 -9.93 -27.51 14.41
N LEU A 87 -8.67 -27.48 14.85
CA LEU A 87 -8.25 -26.69 16.01
C LEU A 87 -8.35 -25.17 15.74
N LEU A 88 -8.00 -24.77 14.52
CA LEU A 88 -8.08 -23.39 14.04
C LEU A 88 -9.51 -22.88 13.98
N SER A 89 -10.43 -23.66 13.40
CA SER A 89 -11.85 -23.32 13.33
C SER A 89 -12.50 -23.30 14.73
N LEU A 90 -12.08 -24.20 15.62
CA LEU A 90 -12.50 -24.20 17.03
C LEU A 90 -12.02 -22.98 17.82
N LEU A 91 -10.89 -22.35 17.44
CA LEU A 91 -10.41 -21.11 18.09
C LEU A 91 -10.98 -19.84 17.47
N LEU A 92 -11.31 -19.86 16.17
CA LEU A 92 -11.86 -18.71 15.44
C LEU A 92 -13.30 -18.40 15.87
N VAL A 93 -14.12 -19.43 16.11
CA VAL A 93 -15.53 -19.26 16.49
C VAL A 93 -15.70 -18.54 17.85
N PRO A 94 -14.99 -18.92 18.93
CA PRO A 94 -15.02 -18.19 20.20
C PRO A 94 -14.49 -16.77 20.09
N CYS A 95 -13.43 -16.54 19.29
CA CYS A 95 -12.89 -15.19 19.09
C CYS A 95 -13.88 -14.26 18.39
N LEU A 96 -14.60 -14.76 17.38
CA LEU A 96 -15.66 -14.02 16.70
C LEU A 96 -16.84 -13.75 17.64
N LEU A 97 -17.24 -14.73 18.46
CA LEU A 97 -18.30 -14.54 19.46
C LEU A 97 -17.91 -13.53 20.56
N LEU A 98 -16.66 -13.55 21.03
CA LEU A 98 -16.14 -12.55 21.97
C LEU A 98 -16.07 -11.16 21.33
N PHE A 99 -15.71 -11.06 20.05
CA PHE A 99 -15.71 -9.80 19.31
C PHE A 99 -17.14 -9.24 19.15
N VAL A 100 -18.12 -10.09 18.82
CA VAL A 100 -19.53 -9.68 18.69
C VAL A 100 -20.12 -9.26 20.04
N THR A 101 -19.87 -10.01 21.11
CA THR A 101 -20.40 -9.70 22.45
C THR A 101 -19.77 -8.45 23.06
N THR A 102 -18.47 -8.23 22.87
CA THR A 102 -17.80 -7.00 23.34
C THR A 102 -18.19 -5.76 22.52
N SER A 103 -18.59 -5.93 21.26
CA SER A 103 -19.06 -4.82 20.41
C SER A 103 -20.45 -4.28 20.78
N SER A 104 -21.20 -4.98 21.64
CA SER A 104 -22.62 -4.71 21.89
C SER A 104 -22.93 -3.79 23.08
N ALA A 105 -21.94 -3.45 23.91
CA ALA A 105 -22.18 -2.78 25.20
C ALA A 105 -21.61 -1.35 25.26
N SER A 106 -22.22 -0.41 24.53
CA SER A 106 -22.10 1.02 24.89
C SER A 106 -23.20 1.86 24.25
N LYS A 107 -24.42 1.72 24.74
CA LYS A 107 -25.47 2.74 24.54
C LYS A 107 -25.59 3.57 25.82
N ARG A 108 -24.63 4.49 26.02
CA ARG A 108 -24.76 5.53 27.05
C ARG A 108 -25.68 6.63 26.56
N ALA A 109 -26.58 7.05 27.45
CA ALA A 109 -27.49 8.16 27.24
C ALA A 109 -26.74 9.42 26.80
N TYR A 110 -27.09 9.91 25.61
CA TYR A 110 -26.54 11.09 24.98
C TYR A 110 -27.04 12.33 25.74
N ARG A 111 -26.25 12.82 26.70
CA ARG A 111 -26.44 14.19 27.20
C ARG A 111 -26.08 15.14 26.07
N ARG A 112 -27.00 16.07 25.79
CA ARG A 112 -26.92 17.20 24.86
C ARG A 112 -25.71 18.08 25.22
N LYS A 113 -24.51 17.61 24.89
CA LYS A 113 -23.23 18.29 25.10
C LYS A 113 -22.87 18.99 23.80
N GLU A 114 -22.41 20.23 23.93
CA GLU A 114 -22.16 21.20 22.87
C GLU A 114 -21.60 20.60 21.57
N ASN A 115 -22.18 21.02 20.44
CA ASN A 115 -21.83 20.62 19.07
C ASN A 115 -20.45 21.16 18.61
N SER A 116 -19.55 21.54 19.52
CA SER A 116 -18.25 22.17 19.20
C SER A 116 -17.36 21.26 18.34
N HIS A 117 -17.43 19.94 18.58
CA HIS A 117 -16.68 18.94 17.80
C HIS A 117 -17.23 18.82 16.37
N LEU A 118 -18.56 18.93 16.18
CA LEU A 118 -19.17 18.96 14.85
C LEU A 118 -18.78 20.22 14.09
N GLN A 119 -18.70 21.37 14.78
CA GLN A 119 -18.22 22.61 14.17
C GLN A 119 -16.75 22.49 13.72
N ALA A 120 -15.89 21.93 14.57
CA ALA A 120 -14.51 21.61 14.21
C ALA A 120 -14.43 20.67 13.00
N LEU A 121 -15.22 19.60 13.00
CA LEU A 121 -15.29 18.67 11.88
C LEU A 121 -15.76 19.34 10.57
N SER A 122 -16.79 20.20 10.64
CA SER A 122 -17.34 20.91 9.48
C SER A 122 -16.40 21.96 8.88
N THR A 123 -15.37 22.35 9.62
CA THR A 123 -14.31 23.24 9.11
C THR A 123 -13.36 22.48 8.19
N VAL A 124 -13.12 21.19 8.46
CA VAL A 124 -12.21 20.34 7.69
C VAL A 124 -12.96 19.59 6.57
N VAL A 125 -14.18 19.11 6.86
CA VAL A 125 -14.96 18.26 5.97
C VAL A 125 -16.26 18.97 5.56
N ILE A 126 -16.49 19.08 4.26
CA ILE A 126 -17.68 19.66 3.66
C ILE A 126 -18.57 18.53 3.14
N PRO A 127 -19.80 18.36 3.65
CA PRO A 127 -20.76 17.45 3.04
C PRO A 127 -21.26 18.03 1.70
N THR A 128 -21.22 17.22 0.64
CA THR A 128 -21.60 17.65 -0.73
C THR A 128 -22.96 17.13 -1.16
N ARG A 129 -23.48 16.08 -0.52
CA ARG A 129 -24.81 15.51 -0.76
C ARG A 129 -25.67 15.60 0.50
N ASN A 130 -26.99 15.68 0.32
CA ASN A 130 -27.98 15.90 1.39
C ASN A 130 -27.69 15.09 2.67
N HIS A 131 -27.36 15.85 3.73
CA HIS A 131 -27.25 15.69 5.19
C HIS A 131 -27.26 14.31 5.91
N SER A 132 -27.64 13.19 5.32
CA SER A 132 -27.84 11.93 6.07
C SER A 132 -26.60 11.06 6.21
N GLN A 133 -25.51 11.36 5.51
CA GLN A 133 -24.31 10.52 5.51
C GLN A 133 -23.19 11.14 6.34
N SER A 134 -23.34 11.09 7.67
CA SER A 134 -22.23 11.44 8.57
C SER A 134 -21.03 10.52 8.31
N ILE A 135 -19.86 11.09 8.10
CA ILE A 135 -18.59 10.34 8.13
C ILE A 135 -18.49 9.62 9.49
N LYS A 136 -17.98 8.40 9.50
CA LYS A 136 -17.73 7.67 10.75
C LYS A 136 -16.49 8.24 11.42
N TYR A 137 -16.60 8.63 12.69
CA TYR A 137 -15.47 9.10 13.47
C TYR A 137 -15.59 8.68 14.94
N LYS A 138 -14.46 8.64 15.64
CA LYS A 138 -14.37 8.41 17.08
C LYS A 138 -14.05 9.73 17.77
N VAL A 139 -14.63 9.95 18.95
CA VAL A 139 -14.37 11.14 19.77
C VAL A 139 -13.82 10.71 21.12
N ASN A 140 -12.61 11.16 21.43
CA ASN A 140 -12.06 11.14 22.78
C ASN A 140 -12.19 12.55 23.39
N TRP A 141 -13.19 12.69 24.26
CA TRP A 141 -13.52 13.96 24.91
C TRP A 141 -12.46 14.44 25.90
N LYS A 142 -11.73 13.51 26.55
CA LYS A 142 -10.71 13.86 27.54
C LYS A 142 -9.56 14.61 26.89
N ASP A 143 -9.14 14.12 25.72
CA ASP A 143 -7.97 14.64 25.00
C ASP A 143 -8.33 15.62 23.88
N ARG A 144 -9.64 15.93 23.74
CA ARG A 144 -10.24 16.66 22.62
C ARG A 144 -9.71 16.15 21.28
N ARG A 145 -9.74 14.84 21.07
CA ARG A 145 -9.24 14.16 19.86
C ARG A 145 -10.42 13.56 19.08
N MET A 146 -10.45 13.81 17.78
CA MET A 146 -11.34 13.19 16.81
C MET A 146 -10.52 12.36 15.84
N GLU A 147 -10.95 11.13 15.58
CA GLU A 147 -10.29 10.25 14.62
C GLU A 147 -11.29 9.85 13.54
N LEU A 148 -11.01 10.23 12.30
CA LEU A 148 -11.82 9.91 11.15
C LEU A 148 -11.48 8.49 10.67
N SER A 149 -12.51 7.67 10.47
CA SER A 149 -12.38 6.35 9.84
C SER A 149 -11.76 6.52 8.46
N LEU A 150 -10.56 5.96 8.24
CA LEU A 150 -9.87 6.05 6.96
C LEU A 150 -10.72 5.42 5.85
N SER A 151 -11.31 4.26 6.13
CA SER A 151 -12.21 3.57 5.20
C SER A 151 -13.39 4.46 4.80
N ALA A 152 -14.05 5.08 5.80
CA ALA A 152 -15.19 5.95 5.52
C ALA A 152 -14.77 7.22 4.77
N LEU A 153 -13.61 7.80 5.09
CA LEU A 153 -13.10 8.99 4.41
C LEU A 153 -12.90 8.70 2.91
N VAL A 154 -12.14 7.66 2.56
CA VAL A 154 -11.85 7.30 1.17
C VAL A 154 -13.14 7.01 0.42
N GLU A 155 -14.00 6.12 0.92
CA GLU A 155 -15.24 5.74 0.25
C GLU A 155 -16.21 6.91 0.08
N LYS A 156 -16.32 7.80 1.08
CA LYS A 156 -17.22 8.97 1.00
C LYS A 156 -16.68 10.04 0.05
N VAL A 157 -15.37 10.21 -0.06
CA VAL A 157 -14.77 11.12 -1.06
C VAL A 157 -14.97 10.56 -2.47
N LYS A 158 -14.75 9.26 -2.69
CA LYS A 158 -15.01 8.59 -3.98
C LYS A 158 -16.47 8.74 -4.43
N ALA A 159 -17.41 8.48 -3.51
CA ALA A 159 -18.84 8.65 -3.75
C ALA A 159 -19.26 10.13 -3.92
N GLY A 160 -18.36 11.08 -3.64
CA GLY A 160 -18.65 12.51 -3.59
C GLY A 160 -19.75 12.86 -2.60
N ALA A 161 -19.75 12.19 -1.45
CA ALA A 161 -20.61 12.51 -0.32
C ALA A 161 -19.96 13.54 0.62
N ILE A 162 -18.64 13.60 0.63
CA ILE A 162 -17.85 14.60 1.36
C ILE A 162 -16.68 15.09 0.51
N GLU A 163 -16.20 16.28 0.81
CA GLU A 163 -14.95 16.83 0.32
C GLU A 163 -14.16 17.46 1.49
N LEU A 164 -12.84 17.49 1.38
CA LEU A 164 -12.01 18.24 2.33
C LEU A 164 -11.98 19.71 1.92
N ARG A 165 -12.06 20.62 2.89
CA ARG A 165 -12.06 22.07 2.63
C ARG A 165 -10.70 22.55 2.16
N ASN A 166 -9.61 22.12 2.81
CA ASN A 166 -8.24 22.46 2.42
C ASN A 166 -7.35 21.21 2.42
N PRO A 167 -7.52 20.28 1.46
CA PRO A 167 -6.79 19.01 1.46
C PRO A 167 -5.27 19.18 1.40
N ARG A 168 -4.77 20.28 0.83
CA ARG A 168 -3.33 20.56 0.71
C ARG A 168 -2.66 20.72 2.08
N GLU A 169 -3.24 21.54 2.96
CA GLU A 169 -2.70 21.80 4.30
C GLU A 169 -3.18 20.74 5.31
N ASP A 170 -4.48 20.43 5.28
CA ASP A 170 -5.13 19.59 6.30
C ASP A 170 -4.55 18.18 6.31
N LEU A 171 -4.26 17.58 5.14
CA LEU A 171 -3.75 16.20 5.09
C LEU A 171 -2.33 16.08 5.66
N SER A 172 -1.43 17.01 5.32
CA SER A 172 -0.07 17.03 5.88
C SER A 172 -0.11 17.14 7.40
N ASP A 173 -0.93 18.05 7.92
CA ASP A 173 -1.11 18.24 9.36
C ASP A 173 -1.82 17.07 10.04
N MET A 174 -2.75 16.38 9.36
CA MET A 174 -3.36 15.15 9.86
C MET A 174 -2.36 14.01 9.97
N PHE A 175 -1.48 13.85 8.97
CA PHE A 175 -0.43 12.82 8.99
C PHE A 175 0.58 13.06 10.11
N ARG A 176 0.90 14.33 10.40
CA ARG A 176 1.77 14.74 11.51
C ARG A 176 1.08 14.72 12.89
N GLU A 177 -0.22 14.38 12.95
CA GLU A 177 -1.09 14.52 14.14
C GLU A 177 -1.10 15.96 14.74
N ARG A 178 -0.94 16.97 13.89
CA ARG A 178 -0.87 18.40 14.25
C ARG A 178 -2.14 19.18 13.92
N LEU A 179 -3.03 18.65 13.08
CA LEU A 179 -4.25 19.36 12.70
C LEU A 179 -5.11 19.65 13.94
N LYS A 180 -5.27 20.94 14.25
CA LYS A 180 -6.04 21.44 15.39
C LYS A 180 -7.06 22.46 14.93
N VAL A 181 -8.34 22.17 15.17
CA VAL A 181 -9.46 23.06 14.81
C VAL A 181 -10.35 23.28 16.02
N HIS A 182 -10.58 24.54 16.41
CA HIS A 182 -11.33 24.90 17.61
C HIS A 182 -10.88 24.13 18.88
N GLY A 183 -9.58 23.89 19.01
CA GLY A 183 -8.99 23.14 20.13
C GLY A 183 -9.18 21.61 20.06
N TRP A 184 -9.75 21.09 18.98
CA TRP A 184 -9.84 19.65 18.71
C TRP A 184 -8.71 19.18 17.81
N ARG A 185 -8.01 18.12 18.21
CA ARG A 185 -7.05 17.42 17.34
C ARG A 185 -7.81 16.48 16.41
N ILE A 186 -7.61 16.61 15.10
CA ILE A 186 -8.24 15.77 14.10
C ILE A 186 -7.17 14.87 13.48
N GLY A 187 -7.41 13.57 13.50
CA GLY A 187 -6.51 12.58 12.93
C GLY A 187 -7.26 11.48 12.18
N LEU A 188 -6.51 10.48 11.75
CA LEU A 188 -7.03 9.31 11.05
C LEU A 188 -6.98 8.07 11.95
N ASP A 189 -8.10 7.35 11.99
CA ASP A 189 -8.24 6.01 12.57
C ASP A 189 -7.99 4.99 11.46
N ILE A 190 -6.92 4.21 11.60
CA ILE A 190 -6.61 3.13 10.67
C ILE A 190 -7.27 1.87 11.16
N GLU A 191 -8.33 1.44 10.47
CA GLU A 191 -8.98 0.19 10.85
C GLU A 191 -8.09 -1.02 10.52
N PRO A 192 -8.15 -2.11 11.31
CA PRO A 192 -7.33 -3.31 11.07
C PRO A 192 -7.47 -3.93 9.67
N VAL A 193 -8.62 -3.70 9.01
CA VAL A 193 -8.86 -4.15 7.62
C VAL A 193 -7.88 -3.53 6.63
N TRP A 194 -7.32 -2.35 6.91
CA TRP A 194 -6.30 -1.76 6.06
C TRP A 194 -4.98 -2.50 6.17
N SER A 195 -4.58 -2.94 7.37
CA SER A 195 -3.37 -3.75 7.53
C SER A 195 -3.46 -5.03 6.70
N THR A 196 -4.60 -5.73 6.74
CA THR A 196 -4.79 -6.96 5.95
C THR A 196 -4.82 -6.66 4.45
N ARG A 197 -5.51 -5.60 4.02
CA ARG A 197 -5.54 -5.16 2.61
C ARG A 197 -4.16 -4.78 2.08
N THR A 198 -3.40 -3.97 2.82
CA THR A 198 -2.05 -3.56 2.44
C THR A 198 -1.14 -4.78 2.32
N MET A 199 -1.21 -5.71 3.27
CA MET A 199 -0.39 -6.92 3.22
C MET A 199 -0.77 -7.85 2.06
N ALA A 200 -2.07 -8.08 1.84
CA ALA A 200 -2.55 -8.86 0.71
C ALA A 200 -2.14 -8.22 -0.63
N TRP A 201 -2.21 -6.89 -0.73
CA TRP A 201 -1.74 -6.15 -1.90
C TRP A 201 -0.23 -6.24 -2.10
N LEU A 202 0.58 -6.14 -1.04
CA LEU A 202 2.03 -6.33 -1.12
C LEU A 202 2.39 -7.72 -1.65
N LEU A 203 1.80 -8.77 -1.05
CA LEU A 203 1.99 -10.15 -1.51
C LEU A 203 1.55 -10.30 -2.96
N LYS A 204 0.37 -9.79 -3.32
CA LYS A 204 -0.13 -9.82 -4.69
C LYS A 204 0.80 -9.10 -5.66
N GLY A 205 1.34 -7.95 -5.29
CA GLY A 205 2.28 -7.18 -6.14
C GLY A 205 3.61 -7.88 -6.36
N HIS A 206 4.03 -8.74 -5.44
CA HIS A 206 5.21 -9.59 -5.63
C HIS A 206 4.94 -10.73 -6.61
N PHE A 207 3.77 -11.38 -6.53
CA PHE A 207 3.49 -12.59 -7.30
C PHE A 207 2.75 -12.35 -8.62
N LEU A 208 1.87 -11.35 -8.68
CA LEU A 208 0.99 -11.09 -9.82
C LEU A 208 1.37 -9.77 -10.47
N CYS A 209 2.01 -9.88 -11.64
CA CYS A 209 2.33 -8.73 -12.47
C CYS A 209 1.05 -8.13 -13.08
N SER A 210 0.97 -6.80 -13.06
CA SER A 210 -0.05 -5.95 -13.70
C SER A 210 -1.30 -5.62 -12.85
N VAL A 211 -1.28 -4.42 -12.28
CA VAL A 211 -2.48 -3.74 -11.80
C VAL A 211 -3.06 -2.94 -12.97
N LYS A 212 -4.24 -3.33 -13.46
CA LYS A 212 -5.02 -2.52 -14.41
C LYS A 212 -5.58 -1.31 -13.66
N GLY A 213 -4.83 -0.22 -13.63
CA GLY A 213 -5.26 1.06 -13.08
C GLY A 213 -5.14 2.19 -14.10
N PRO A 214 -5.70 3.38 -13.82
CA PRO A 214 -5.41 4.56 -14.62
C PRO A 214 -3.89 4.77 -14.71
N PRO A 215 -3.37 5.46 -15.74
CA PRO A 215 -1.94 5.70 -15.86
C PRO A 215 -1.44 6.54 -14.67
N PRO A 216 -0.23 6.24 -14.14
CA PRO A 216 0.43 7.05 -13.12
C PRO A 216 0.60 8.48 -13.61
N LEU A 217 0.61 9.44 -12.69
CA LEU A 217 0.90 10.82 -13.07
C LEU A 217 2.40 10.87 -13.25
N LEU A 218 2.84 10.75 -14.49
CA LEU A 218 4.21 11.02 -14.84
C LEU A 218 4.27 12.51 -15.13
N LEU A 219 4.82 13.29 -14.20
CA LEU A 219 5.01 14.74 -14.38
C LEU A 219 6.08 15.05 -15.44
N SER A 220 6.88 14.05 -15.81
CA SER A 220 7.91 14.12 -16.84
C SER A 220 7.57 13.10 -17.91
N GLU A 221 7.35 13.55 -19.14
CA GLU A 221 7.24 12.69 -20.32
C GLU A 221 8.59 12.47 -21.00
N ASN A 222 9.70 12.84 -20.33
CA ASN A 222 11.02 12.71 -20.91
C ASN A 222 11.37 11.23 -21.11
N PRO A 223 11.66 10.77 -22.35
CA PRO A 223 11.92 9.37 -22.64
C PRO A 223 13.21 8.85 -21.97
N SER A 224 14.08 9.74 -21.51
CA SER A 224 15.28 9.45 -20.74
C SER A 224 15.04 9.36 -19.22
N THR A 225 13.78 9.36 -18.77
CA THR A 225 13.40 9.22 -17.36
C THR A 225 12.83 7.83 -17.08
N LEU A 226 13.48 7.08 -16.20
CA LEU A 226 12.94 5.83 -15.66
C LEU A 226 12.18 6.11 -14.35
N HIS A 227 10.88 5.87 -14.35
CA HIS A 227 10.06 5.99 -13.13
C HIS A 227 9.90 4.63 -12.46
N LEU A 228 10.47 4.41 -11.28
CA LEU A 228 10.41 3.10 -10.61
C LEU A 228 9.06 2.85 -9.93
N ASP A 229 8.31 3.90 -9.57
CA ASP A 229 7.03 3.78 -8.87
C ASP A 229 5.93 3.07 -9.68
N VAL A 230 6.15 2.89 -10.99
CA VAL A 230 5.20 2.24 -11.90
C VAL A 230 5.61 0.80 -12.24
N ILE A 231 6.83 0.42 -11.85
CA ILE A 231 7.43 -0.89 -12.12
C ILE A 231 7.19 -1.78 -10.91
N PRO A 232 6.67 -3.01 -11.07
CA PRO A 232 6.57 -3.96 -9.96
C PRO A 232 7.93 -4.21 -9.31
N HIS A 233 7.97 -4.37 -7.99
CA HIS A 233 9.23 -4.54 -7.27
C HIS A 233 10.06 -5.71 -7.79
N SER A 234 9.41 -6.84 -8.13
CA SER A 234 10.04 -8.03 -8.72
C SER A 234 10.70 -7.79 -10.09
N GLN A 235 10.36 -6.70 -10.78
CA GLN A 235 10.91 -6.34 -12.08
C GLN A 235 11.87 -5.15 -12.00
N THR A 236 12.10 -4.59 -10.80
CA THR A 236 12.88 -3.35 -10.64
C THR A 236 14.30 -3.54 -11.15
N GLU A 237 15.01 -4.59 -10.72
CA GLU A 237 16.39 -4.86 -11.13
C GLU A 237 16.52 -5.12 -12.64
N ALA A 238 15.64 -5.96 -13.20
CA ALA A 238 15.65 -6.27 -14.63
C ALA A 238 15.36 -5.02 -15.49
N SER A 239 14.38 -4.21 -15.08
CA SER A 239 14.03 -2.96 -15.78
C SER A 239 15.16 -1.94 -15.68
N PHE A 240 15.79 -1.85 -14.52
CA PHE A 240 16.94 -1.01 -14.28
C PHE A 240 18.13 -1.41 -15.17
N ALA A 241 18.51 -2.69 -15.19
CA ALA A 241 19.60 -3.20 -16.02
C ALA A 241 19.33 -2.96 -17.51
N SER A 242 18.09 -3.18 -17.97
CA SER A 242 17.66 -2.88 -19.34
C SER A 242 17.80 -1.40 -19.67
N PHE A 243 17.37 -0.52 -18.76
CA PHE A 243 17.48 0.93 -18.91
C PHE A 243 18.92 1.41 -18.98
N ILE A 244 19.82 0.94 -18.10
CA ILE A 244 21.25 1.30 -18.17
C ILE A 244 21.89 0.82 -19.47
N LYS A 245 21.53 -0.39 -19.93
CA LYS A 245 22.05 -0.95 -21.18
C LYS A 245 21.58 -0.18 -22.42
N SER A 246 20.41 0.45 -22.37
CA SER A 246 19.88 1.22 -23.51
C SER A 246 20.46 2.62 -23.62
N LEU A 247 21.18 3.11 -22.60
CA LEU A 247 21.88 4.38 -22.67
C LEU A 247 23.01 4.32 -23.70
N THR A 248 23.30 5.45 -24.32
CA THR A 248 24.46 5.62 -25.20
C THR A 248 25.60 6.28 -24.44
N THR A 249 26.85 5.95 -24.77
CA THR A 249 28.03 6.55 -24.13
C THR A 249 28.00 8.07 -24.25
N GLY A 250 28.16 8.78 -23.13
CA GLY A 250 28.08 10.23 -23.03
C GLY A 250 26.66 10.79 -22.85
N SER A 251 25.61 9.97 -22.91
CA SER A 251 24.24 10.40 -22.63
C SER A 251 23.97 10.59 -21.14
N THR A 252 22.99 11.44 -20.82
CA THR A 252 22.46 11.61 -19.47
C THR A 252 21.06 11.04 -19.38
N ALA A 253 20.78 10.33 -18.29
CA ALA A 253 19.49 9.75 -18.00
C ALA A 253 19.08 10.08 -16.58
N THR A 254 17.78 10.02 -16.29
CA THR A 254 17.26 10.27 -14.94
C THR A 254 16.46 9.09 -14.46
N ILE A 255 16.55 8.81 -13.17
CA ILE A 255 15.73 7.81 -12.49
C ILE A 255 14.99 8.55 -11.40
N GLU A 256 13.68 8.43 -11.40
CA GLU A 256 12.84 8.98 -10.35
C GLU A 256 12.10 7.87 -9.61
N PHE A 257 12.09 7.97 -8.28
CA PHE A 257 11.41 7.01 -7.44
C PHE A 257 11.09 7.60 -6.07
N THR A 258 10.09 7.00 -5.43
CA THR A 258 9.68 7.35 -4.09
C THR A 258 10.21 6.30 -3.12
N THR A 259 10.67 6.74 -1.95
CA THR A 259 11.03 5.84 -0.83
C THR A 259 10.26 6.24 0.40
N MET A 260 9.88 5.26 1.22
CA MET A 260 9.37 5.53 2.56
C MET A 260 10.49 6.04 3.49
N SER A 261 10.12 6.88 4.47
CA SER A 261 11.05 7.30 5.52
C SER A 261 11.54 6.09 6.32
N PRO A 262 12.86 5.96 6.60
CA PRO A 262 13.43 4.81 7.32
C PRO A 262 12.95 4.72 8.78
N GLN A 263 12.35 5.78 9.31
CA GLN A 263 11.80 5.82 10.68
C GLN A 263 10.42 5.16 10.78
N ILE A 264 9.74 4.93 9.65
CA ILE A 264 8.42 4.33 9.62
C ILE A 264 8.55 2.83 9.85
N ALA A 265 8.05 2.37 10.99
CA ALA A 265 8.05 0.96 11.32
C ALA A 265 7.12 0.17 10.38
N TRP A 266 7.51 -1.07 10.08
CA TRP A 266 6.72 -2.00 9.27
C TRP A 266 5.30 -2.16 9.83
N MET A 267 4.29 -2.01 8.96
CA MET A 267 2.86 -2.13 9.29
C MET A 267 2.37 -1.19 10.40
N SER A 268 3.09 -0.09 10.65
CA SER A 268 2.60 1.02 11.47
C SER A 268 1.42 1.73 10.79
N LYS A 269 0.79 2.65 11.54
CA LYS A 269 -0.23 3.55 10.99
C LYS A 269 0.33 4.33 9.80
N GLU A 270 1.53 4.87 9.93
CA GLU A 270 2.21 5.67 8.91
C GLU A 270 2.54 4.83 7.68
N PHE A 271 2.98 3.58 7.88
CA PHE A 271 3.20 2.62 6.78
C PHE A 271 1.92 2.41 5.96
N ILE A 272 0.80 2.18 6.63
CA ILE A 272 -0.50 1.94 5.97
C ILE A 272 -0.95 3.20 5.22
N LEU A 273 -0.81 4.38 5.83
CA LEU A 273 -1.10 5.67 5.18
C LEU A 273 -0.26 5.86 3.90
N CYS A 274 1.01 5.47 3.93
CA CYS A 274 1.90 5.51 2.77
C CYS A 274 1.47 4.54 1.67
N SER A 275 0.83 3.41 2.01
CA SER A 275 0.43 2.41 1.00
C SER A 275 -0.77 2.81 0.13
N LEU A 276 -1.57 3.81 0.53
CA LEU A 276 -2.81 4.17 -0.16
C LEU A 276 -2.62 4.79 -1.56
N PRO A 277 -1.79 5.83 -1.76
CA PRO A 277 -1.62 6.43 -3.09
C PRO A 277 -0.74 5.57 -4.01
N LEU A 278 0.02 4.64 -3.42
CA LEU A 278 1.01 3.86 -4.13
C LEU A 278 0.35 2.74 -4.94
N ARG A 279 0.62 2.76 -6.25
CA ARG A 279 0.07 1.79 -7.19
C ARG A 279 0.88 0.52 -7.29
N THR A 280 2.16 0.61 -6.96
CA THR A 280 3.08 -0.52 -6.88
C THR A 280 3.68 -0.61 -5.49
N SER A 281 4.16 -1.79 -5.13
CA SER A 281 4.87 -2.02 -3.86
C SER A 281 6.26 -1.41 -3.84
N THR A 282 6.81 -1.02 -4.99
CA THR A 282 8.20 -0.57 -5.14
C THR A 282 8.55 0.54 -4.16
N PRO A 283 7.76 1.63 -4.01
CA PRO A 283 8.13 2.72 -3.11
C PRO A 283 8.15 2.35 -1.62
N LEU A 284 7.52 1.24 -1.25
CA LEU A 284 7.49 0.72 0.13
C LEU A 284 8.66 -0.23 0.41
N LEU A 285 9.29 -0.77 -0.63
CA LEU A 285 10.27 -1.84 -0.53
C LEU A 285 11.67 -1.42 -0.98
N VAL A 286 11.79 -0.35 -1.76
CA VAL A 286 13.09 0.17 -2.19
C VAL A 286 13.63 1.21 -1.22
N SER A 287 14.94 1.18 -1.02
CA SER A 287 15.69 2.21 -0.29
C SER A 287 16.55 2.99 -1.27
N LEU A 288 16.87 4.25 -0.94
CA LEU A 288 17.79 5.06 -1.74
C LEU A 288 19.13 4.33 -1.93
N THR A 289 19.70 3.76 -0.87
CA THR A 289 20.95 3.00 -0.93
C THR A 289 20.87 1.78 -1.85
N GLY A 290 19.73 1.08 -1.85
CA GLY A 290 19.51 -0.06 -2.74
C GLY A 290 19.40 0.35 -4.22
N ILE A 291 18.78 1.50 -4.52
CA ILE A 291 18.75 2.01 -5.90
C ILE A 291 20.15 2.47 -6.32
N LEU A 292 20.89 3.17 -5.45
CA LEU A 292 22.24 3.65 -5.79
C LEU A 292 23.24 2.51 -6.01
N SER A 293 23.10 1.37 -5.31
CA SER A 293 23.95 0.20 -5.58
C SER A 293 23.65 -0.42 -6.94
N MET A 294 22.38 -0.44 -7.38
CA MET A 294 22.03 -0.88 -8.74
C MET A 294 22.56 0.07 -9.82
N CYS A 295 22.77 1.36 -9.50
CA CYS A 295 23.36 2.34 -10.41
C CYS A 295 24.86 2.14 -10.66
N ALA A 296 25.56 1.26 -9.93
CA ALA A 296 27.02 1.12 -9.98
C ALA A 296 27.65 0.97 -11.39
N PRO A 297 27.00 0.36 -12.40
CA PRO A 297 27.55 0.31 -13.76
C PRO A 297 27.59 1.67 -14.48
N ALA A 298 26.86 2.68 -14.00
CA ALA A 298 26.80 4.03 -14.55
C ALA A 298 27.39 5.05 -13.57
N ARG A 299 27.89 6.18 -14.08
CA ARG A 299 28.36 7.27 -13.23
C ARG A 299 27.17 8.06 -12.71
N ILE A 300 26.98 8.07 -11.38
CA ILE A 300 25.99 8.94 -10.74
C ILE A 300 26.50 10.39 -10.80
N LYS A 301 25.77 11.26 -11.49
CA LYS A 301 26.09 12.68 -11.62
C LYS A 301 25.49 13.50 -10.48
N SER A 302 24.23 13.24 -10.12
CA SER A 302 23.56 13.91 -9.02
C SER A 302 22.50 13.03 -8.37
N VAL A 303 22.25 13.26 -7.08
CA VAL A 303 21.16 12.66 -6.30
C VAL A 303 20.44 13.79 -5.60
N VAL A 304 19.20 14.05 -5.98
CA VAL A 304 18.44 15.22 -5.51
C VAL A 304 17.13 14.75 -4.88
N ASN A 305 16.85 15.23 -3.68
CA ASN A 305 15.52 15.14 -3.10
C ASN A 305 14.62 16.18 -3.77
N ILE A 306 13.58 15.71 -4.46
CA ILE A 306 12.63 16.55 -5.19
C ILE A 306 11.22 16.52 -4.57
N SER A 307 11.09 16.09 -3.31
CA SER A 307 9.79 15.95 -2.62
C SER A 307 8.94 17.21 -2.68
N GLU A 308 9.50 18.37 -2.35
CA GLU A 308 8.75 19.64 -2.32
C GLU A 308 8.27 20.04 -3.73
N LYS A 309 9.17 19.96 -4.72
CA LYS A 309 8.82 20.25 -6.12
C LYS A 309 7.71 19.32 -6.62
N TYR A 310 7.82 18.04 -6.29
CA TYR A 310 6.87 17.01 -6.71
C TYR A 310 5.51 17.16 -5.99
N ALA A 311 5.51 17.45 -4.68
CA ALA A 311 4.28 17.75 -3.92
C ALA A 311 3.55 18.98 -4.47
N ASN A 312 4.27 20.06 -4.77
CA ASN A 312 3.69 21.24 -5.40
C ASN A 312 3.09 20.95 -6.79
N ALA A 313 3.75 20.11 -7.58
CA ALA A 313 3.24 19.70 -8.89
C ALA A 313 1.99 18.82 -8.78
N LEU A 314 1.93 17.90 -7.80
CA LEU A 314 0.73 17.11 -7.49
C LEU A 314 -0.46 17.99 -7.08
N ASN A 315 -0.22 18.97 -6.20
CA ASN A 315 -1.25 19.93 -5.79
C ASN A 315 -1.77 20.72 -6.99
N LYS A 316 -0.86 21.25 -7.82
CA LYS A 316 -1.22 22.00 -9.04
C LYS A 316 -2.02 21.16 -10.03
N GLU A 317 -1.63 19.90 -10.26
CA GLU A 317 -2.38 19.03 -11.17
C GLU A 317 -3.78 18.69 -10.62
N ALA A 318 -3.90 18.52 -9.30
CA ALA A 318 -5.20 18.33 -8.65
C ALA A 318 -6.11 19.57 -8.76
N GLU A 319 -5.55 20.78 -8.69
CA GLU A 319 -6.25 22.05 -8.93
C GLU A 319 -6.67 22.18 -10.41
N ILE A 320 -5.77 21.90 -11.35
CA ILE A 320 -6.06 21.91 -12.79
C ILE A 320 -7.23 20.97 -13.13
N LEU A 321 -7.30 19.78 -12.55
CA LEU A 321 -8.42 18.85 -12.75
C LEU A 321 -9.77 19.36 -12.24
N VAL A 322 -9.79 20.40 -11.40
CA VAL A 322 -11.00 21.07 -10.92
C VAL A 322 -11.33 22.28 -11.77
N GLU A 323 -10.34 23.12 -12.05
CA GLU A 323 -10.49 24.42 -12.70
C GLU A 323 -10.66 24.32 -14.22
N ASP A 324 -9.90 23.43 -14.87
CA ASP A 324 -9.98 23.21 -16.32
C ASP A 324 -11.17 22.28 -16.64
N SER A 325 -12.28 22.88 -17.07
CA SER A 325 -13.49 22.14 -17.43
C SER A 325 -13.27 21.12 -18.54
N THR A 326 -12.38 21.42 -19.49
CA THR A 326 -12.12 20.55 -20.66
C THR A 326 -11.37 19.30 -20.23
N LYS A 327 -10.28 19.45 -19.45
CA LYS A 327 -9.56 18.31 -18.88
C LYS A 327 -10.45 17.49 -17.95
N ARG A 328 -11.25 18.16 -17.12
CA ARG A 328 -12.18 17.50 -16.20
C ARG A 328 -13.21 16.65 -16.95
N VAL A 329 -13.88 17.20 -17.96
CA VAL A 329 -14.87 16.48 -18.77
C VAL A 329 -14.21 15.31 -19.49
N ALA A 330 -13.08 15.53 -20.17
CA ALA A 330 -12.37 14.46 -20.87
C ALA A 330 -11.95 13.31 -19.94
N PHE A 331 -11.45 13.62 -18.74
CA PHE A 331 -11.07 12.61 -17.75
C PHE A 331 -12.30 11.85 -17.22
N ILE A 332 -13.39 12.54 -16.91
CA ILE A 332 -14.64 11.94 -16.43
C ILE A 332 -15.27 11.05 -17.51
N ASP A 333 -15.25 11.47 -18.77
CA ASP A 333 -15.78 10.68 -19.89
C ASP A 333 -14.96 9.39 -20.08
N GLN A 334 -13.64 9.46 -19.89
CA GLN A 334 -12.75 8.31 -20.07
C GLN A 334 -12.78 7.32 -18.89
N TYR A 335 -12.83 7.82 -17.64
CA TYR A 335 -12.64 6.99 -16.44
C TYR A 335 -13.81 7.01 -15.46
N GLY A 336 -14.78 7.91 -15.64
CA GLY A 336 -15.90 8.09 -14.73
C GLY A 336 -15.62 9.08 -13.59
N LEU A 337 -16.72 9.62 -13.04
CA LEU A 337 -16.70 10.65 -12.00
C LEU A 337 -16.09 10.17 -10.68
N GLU A 338 -16.30 8.90 -10.31
CA GLU A 338 -15.76 8.33 -9.08
C GLU A 338 -14.23 8.24 -9.12
N ILE A 339 -13.68 7.81 -10.27
CA ILE A 339 -12.23 7.72 -10.47
C ILE A 339 -11.62 9.13 -10.50
N TRP A 340 -12.29 10.12 -11.10
CA TRP A 340 -11.85 11.52 -11.04
C TRP A 340 -11.73 12.02 -9.59
N ARG A 341 -12.73 11.77 -8.73
CA ARG A 341 -12.70 12.16 -7.30
C ARG A 341 -11.60 11.44 -6.53
N GLU A 342 -11.50 10.13 -6.72
CA GLU A 342 -10.46 9.30 -6.10
C GLU A 342 -9.08 9.82 -6.48
N ARG A 343 -8.86 10.06 -7.78
CA ARG A 343 -7.59 10.51 -8.31
C ARG A 343 -7.18 11.86 -7.74
N ARG A 344 -8.09 12.84 -7.71
CA ARG A 344 -7.85 14.14 -7.09
C ARG A 344 -7.48 14.01 -5.61
N PHE A 345 -8.24 13.19 -4.87
CA PHE A 345 -7.96 12.97 -3.45
C PHE A 345 -6.59 12.32 -3.21
N LEU A 346 -6.23 11.30 -3.99
CA LEU A 346 -4.95 10.61 -3.86
C LEU A 346 -3.76 11.50 -4.25
N MET A 347 -3.92 12.48 -5.15
CA MET A 347 -2.87 13.48 -5.43
C MET A 347 -2.58 14.35 -4.21
N TYR A 348 -3.62 14.91 -3.58
CA TYR A 348 -3.45 15.67 -2.34
C TYR A 348 -2.90 14.80 -1.20
N TRP A 349 -3.31 13.52 -1.15
CA TRP A 349 -2.81 12.56 -0.18
C TRP A 349 -1.30 12.32 -0.33
N GLU A 350 -0.84 12.04 -1.55
CA GLU A 350 0.57 11.82 -1.85
C GLU A 350 1.40 13.08 -1.59
N ALA A 351 0.91 14.26 -2.00
CA ALA A 351 1.52 15.55 -1.67
C ALA A 351 1.63 15.75 -0.15
N GLY A 352 0.56 15.48 0.59
CA GLY A 352 0.54 15.59 2.04
C GLY A 352 1.54 14.64 2.72
N LEU A 353 1.75 13.42 2.21
CA LEU A 353 2.73 12.48 2.75
C LEU A 353 4.18 12.94 2.50
N LEU A 354 4.45 13.54 1.34
CA LEU A 354 5.75 14.15 1.02
C LEU A 354 6.03 15.35 1.93
N ASP A 355 5.05 16.24 2.07
CA ASP A 355 5.14 17.39 2.96
C ASP A 355 5.32 16.92 4.41
N ALA A 356 4.61 15.86 4.83
CA ALA A 356 4.75 15.28 6.15
C ALA A 356 6.13 14.62 6.41
N GLY A 357 6.91 14.37 5.36
CA GLY A 357 8.19 13.66 5.44
C GLY A 357 8.03 12.15 5.66
N HIS A 358 6.85 11.60 5.39
CA HIS A 358 6.58 10.17 5.50
C HIS A 358 7.12 9.40 4.29
N VAL A 359 7.10 10.03 3.12
CA VAL A 359 7.78 9.55 1.91
C VAL A 359 8.74 10.62 1.40
N THR A 360 9.70 10.20 0.59
CA THR A 360 10.66 11.08 -0.08
C THR A 360 10.75 10.72 -1.54
N ARG A 361 10.68 11.73 -2.41
CA ARG A 361 10.87 11.58 -3.85
C ARG A 361 12.31 11.92 -4.22
N TRP A 362 12.98 10.99 -4.88
CA TRP A 362 14.36 11.13 -5.34
C TRP A 362 14.41 11.25 -6.86
N MET A 363 15.37 12.04 -7.33
CA MET A 363 15.81 12.10 -8.71
C MET A 363 17.31 11.78 -8.73
N VAL A 364 17.70 10.75 -9.45
CA VAL A 364 19.09 10.35 -9.65
C VAL A 364 19.44 10.58 -11.11
N GLU A 365 20.39 11.47 -11.36
CA GLU A 365 20.92 11.73 -12.70
C GLU A 365 22.13 10.82 -12.93
N LEU A 366 22.09 10.06 -14.02
CA LEU A 366 23.16 9.18 -14.46
C LEU A 366 23.83 9.73 -15.71
N GLN A 367 25.11 9.43 -15.84
CA GLN A 367 25.91 9.64 -17.04
C GLN A 367 26.62 8.33 -17.39
N GLN A 368 26.57 7.93 -18.65
CA GLN A 368 27.23 6.71 -19.13
C GLN A 368 28.60 6.96 -19.73
#